data_AF-A0A7C7ZN64-F1
#
_entry.id   AF-A0A7C7ZN64-F1
#
_cell.length_a   1.000
_cell.length_b   1.000
_cell.length_c   1.000
_cell.angle_alpha   90.00
_cell.angle_beta   90.00
_cell.angle_gamma   90.00
#
_symmetry.space_group_name_H-M   'P 1'
#
loop_
_entity.id
_entity.type
_entity.pdbx_description
1 polymer ?
#
loop_
_entity_poly.entity_id
_entity_poly.type
_entity_poly.pdbx_seq_one_letter_code
_entity_poly.pdbx_strand_id
1 'polypeptide(L)'
;YYGLQFHPEVTHTKQGAHILDRFVSGICKCEKNWTTDNIINDLINNLKNQIGDSNVLLGLSGGVDSSVVAVLLHQAIGDQLTCVFVDNGLLRLNEGDEVMQTFADNM
;
A
#
# COMPACT_ATOMS: atom_id res chain seq x y z
N TYR A 1 -17.56 20.82 21.67
CA TYR A 1 -16.11 20.52 21.61
C TYR A 1 -15.77 19.53 22.71
N TYR A 2 -14.74 18.71 22.50
CA TYR A 2 -14.32 17.65 23.42
C TYR A 2 -12.83 17.79 23.72
N GLY A 3 -12.40 17.42 24.92
CA GLY A 3 -11.01 17.39 25.34
C GLY A 3 -10.77 16.20 26.27
N LEU A 4 -9.62 15.55 26.13
CA LEU A 4 -9.20 14.41 26.93
C LEU A 4 -7.85 14.73 27.57
N GLN A 5 -7.67 14.38 28.83
CA GLN A 5 -6.40 14.54 29.56
C GLN A 5 -5.58 13.23 29.55
N PHE A 6 -5.92 12.30 28.65
CA PHE A 6 -5.26 11.01 28.48
C PHE A 6 -5.23 10.65 26.98
N HIS A 7 -4.40 9.67 26.62
CA HIS A 7 -4.16 9.24 25.23
C HIS A 7 -5.08 8.07 24.84
N PRO A 8 -6.15 8.27 24.04
CA PRO A 8 -6.99 7.17 23.55
C PRO A 8 -6.34 6.33 22.43
N GLU A 9 -5.24 6.77 21.86
CA GLU A 9 -4.52 6.06 20.79
C GLU A 9 -3.62 4.92 21.29
N VAL A 10 -3.22 4.97 22.57
CA VAL A 10 -2.32 3.95 23.15
C VAL A 10 -3.09 2.74 23.66
N THR A 11 -2.48 1.56 23.55
CA THR A 11 -3.06 0.28 23.99
C THR A 11 -3.32 0.19 25.49
N HIS A 12 -2.66 1.05 26.30
CA HIS A 12 -2.89 1.18 27.74
C HIS A 12 -4.31 1.66 28.07
N THR A 13 -4.93 2.42 27.16
CA THR A 13 -6.33 2.83 27.28
C THR A 13 -7.21 1.73 26.67
N LYS A 14 -7.72 0.81 27.49
CA LYS A 14 -8.44 -0.41 27.03
C LYS A 14 -9.57 -0.15 26.01
N GLN A 15 -10.27 0.99 26.12
CA GLN A 15 -11.34 1.38 25.19
C GLN A 15 -10.96 2.57 24.30
N GLY A 16 -9.67 2.87 24.17
CA GLY A 16 -9.18 4.02 23.42
C GLY A 16 -9.62 4.03 21.96
N ALA A 17 -9.49 2.89 21.28
CA ALA A 17 -9.98 2.70 19.92
C ALA A 17 -11.50 2.94 19.79
N HIS A 18 -12.30 2.49 20.78
CA HIS A 18 -13.75 2.73 20.79
C HIS A 18 -14.10 4.21 20.99
N ILE A 19 -13.33 4.94 21.81
CA ILE A 19 -13.50 6.38 21.98
C ILE A 19 -13.24 7.10 20.64
N LEU A 20 -12.15 6.76 19.96
CA LEU A 20 -11.81 7.33 18.65
C LEU A 20 -12.87 6.98 17.59
N ASP A 21 -13.32 5.73 17.51
CA ASP A 21 -14.37 5.30 16.59
C ASP A 21 -15.71 6.00 16.85
N ARG A 22 -16.08 6.15 18.14
CA ARG A 22 -17.29 6.86 18.55
C ARG A 22 -17.25 8.33 18.12
N PHE A 23 -16.07 8.95 18.18
CA PHE A 23 -15.87 10.33 17.73
C PHE A 23 -15.98 10.42 16.20
N VAL A 24 -15.18 9.64 15.47
CA VAL A 24 -15.10 9.70 13.99
C VAL A 24 -16.42 9.28 13.33
N SER A 25 -16.92 8.08 13.63
CA SER A 25 -18.11 7.56 12.95
C SER A 25 -19.42 7.98 13.61
N GLY A 26 -19.43 8.17 14.93
CA GLY A 26 -20.67 8.49 15.64
C GLY A 26 -20.94 9.99 15.81
N ILE A 27 -19.93 10.81 16.12
CA ILE A 27 -20.10 12.25 16.38
C ILE A 27 -19.90 13.05 15.09
N CYS A 28 -18.76 12.84 14.41
CA CYS A 28 -18.43 13.49 13.14
C CYS A 28 -19.21 12.91 11.96
N LYS A 29 -19.82 11.72 12.12
CA LYS A 29 -20.57 11.01 11.08
C LYS A 29 -19.75 10.73 9.82
N CYS A 30 -18.44 10.51 9.98
CA CYS A 30 -17.60 10.11 8.86
C CYS A 30 -17.92 8.68 8.43
N GLU A 31 -18.09 8.48 7.13
CA GLU A 31 -18.29 7.16 6.53
C GLU A 31 -16.99 6.35 6.55
N LYS A 32 -17.10 5.02 6.74
CA LYS A 32 -15.95 4.11 6.78
C LYS A 32 -15.58 3.59 5.38
N ASN A 33 -15.46 4.50 4.43
CA ASN A 33 -15.18 4.14 3.03
C ASN A 33 -13.68 3.96 2.74
N TRP A 34 -12.82 4.26 3.72
CA TRP A 34 -11.38 4.02 3.64
C TRP A 34 -11.07 2.54 3.89
N THR A 35 -11.46 1.70 2.94
CA THR A 35 -11.19 0.26 2.91
C THR A 35 -10.11 -0.04 1.88
N THR A 36 -9.38 -1.14 2.08
CA THR A 36 -8.32 -1.56 1.15
C THR A 36 -8.83 -1.71 -0.29
N ASP A 37 -10.01 -2.31 -0.47
CA ASP A 37 -10.60 -2.50 -1.80
C ASP A 37 -10.91 -1.16 -2.49
N ASN A 38 -11.48 -0.20 -1.77
CA ASN A 38 -11.76 1.13 -2.32
C ASN A 38 -10.47 1.87 -2.68
N ILE A 39 -9.47 1.79 -1.80
CA ILE A 39 -8.16 2.42 -2.02
C ILE A 39 -7.48 1.82 -3.26
N ILE A 40 -7.48 0.49 -3.41
CA ILE A 40 -6.89 -0.17 -4.58
C ILE A 40 -7.58 0.27 -5.87
N ASN A 41 -8.92 0.26 -5.90
CA ASN A 41 -9.70 0.68 -7.05
C ASN A 41 -9.41 2.15 -7.43
N ASP A 42 -9.41 3.04 -6.44
CA ASP A 42 -9.13 4.46 -6.64
C ASP A 42 -7.70 4.69 -7.15
N LEU A 43 -6.70 4.00 -6.57
CA LEU A 43 -5.31 4.09 -6.97
C LEU A 43 -5.08 3.59 -8.40
N ILE A 44 -5.64 2.43 -8.77
CA ILE A 44 -5.52 1.88 -10.13
C ILE A 44 -6.07 2.87 -11.16
N ASN A 45 -7.25 3.45 -10.90
CA ASN A 45 -7.86 4.42 -11.81
C ASN A 45 -7.02 5.70 -11.92
N ASN A 46 -6.52 6.21 -10.80
CA ASN A 46 -5.67 7.39 -10.78
C ASN A 46 -4.35 7.15 -11.53
N LEU A 47 -3.71 6.00 -11.33
CA LEU A 47 -2.47 5.62 -12.01
C LEU A 47 -2.67 5.51 -13.53
N LYS A 48 -3.75 4.83 -13.99
CA LYS A 48 -4.11 4.75 -15.41
C LYS A 48 -4.23 6.14 -16.05
N ASN A 49 -4.97 7.03 -15.39
CA ASN A 49 -5.19 8.39 -15.89
C ASN A 49 -3.91 9.22 -15.91
N GLN A 50 -3.06 9.07 -14.90
CA GLN A 50 -1.83 9.83 -14.78
C GLN A 50 -0.74 9.38 -15.75
N ILE A 51 -0.61 8.07 -15.98
CA ILE A 51 0.45 7.48 -16.82
C ILE A 51 0.05 7.56 -18.31
N GLY A 52 -1.23 7.33 -18.62
CA GLY A 52 -1.71 7.24 -19.99
C GLY A 52 -0.95 6.16 -20.77
N ASP A 53 -0.41 6.53 -21.93
CA ASP A 53 0.32 5.62 -22.82
C ASP A 53 1.84 5.57 -22.55
N SER A 54 2.31 6.17 -21.46
CA SER A 54 3.74 6.21 -21.13
C SER A 54 4.21 4.88 -20.52
N ASN A 55 5.48 4.51 -20.76
CA ASN A 55 6.09 3.38 -20.07
C ASN A 55 6.65 3.81 -18.72
N VAL A 56 6.62 2.91 -17.74
CA VAL A 56 7.11 3.12 -16.37
C VAL A 56 8.23 2.17 -16.06
N LEU A 57 9.32 2.70 -15.50
CA LEU A 57 10.46 1.91 -15.00
C LEU A 57 10.40 1.89 -13.47
N LEU A 58 10.42 0.70 -12.88
CA LEU A 58 10.42 0.52 -11.43
C LEU A 58 11.67 -0.25 -10.98
N GLY A 59 12.41 0.34 -10.03
CA GLY A 59 13.46 -0.38 -9.31
C GLY A 59 12.85 -1.28 -8.23
N LEU A 60 12.98 -2.60 -8.37
CA LEU A 60 12.62 -3.57 -7.35
C LEU A 60 13.81 -3.78 -6.41
N SER A 61 13.62 -3.47 -5.12
CA SER A 61 14.63 -3.68 -4.09
C SER A 61 14.45 -5.01 -3.32
N GLY A 62 13.33 -5.69 -3.52
CA GLY A 62 12.89 -6.85 -2.72
C GLY A 62 12.13 -6.47 -1.44
N GLY A 63 12.00 -5.17 -1.14
CA GLY A 63 11.18 -4.70 -0.02
C GLY A 63 9.67 -4.79 -0.29
N VAL A 64 8.88 -4.79 0.79
CA VAL A 64 7.40 -4.84 0.73
C VAL A 64 6.85 -3.64 -0.05
N ASP A 65 7.36 -2.44 0.20
CA ASP A 65 6.85 -1.21 -0.42
C ASP A 65 7.01 -1.23 -1.94
N SER A 66 8.22 -1.52 -2.45
CA SER A 66 8.45 -1.64 -3.89
C SER A 66 7.64 -2.76 -4.52
N SER A 67 7.36 -3.82 -3.75
CA SER A 67 6.61 -4.97 -4.26
C SER A 67 5.12 -4.67 -4.39
N VAL A 68 4.52 -3.98 -3.41
CA VAL A 68 3.13 -3.51 -3.48
C VAL A 68 2.98 -2.51 -4.64
N VAL A 69 3.93 -1.59 -4.81
CA VAL A 69 3.93 -0.64 -5.93
C VAL A 69 4.00 -1.37 -7.27
N ALA A 70 4.85 -2.38 -7.41
CA ALA A 70 4.97 -3.18 -8.63
C ALA A 70 3.65 -3.86 -9.00
N VAL A 71 2.99 -4.49 -8.02
CA VAL A 71 1.68 -5.14 -8.25
C VAL A 71 0.60 -4.13 -8.63
N LEU A 72 0.52 -2.99 -7.92
CA LEU A 72 -0.48 -1.95 -8.24
C LEU A 72 -0.25 -1.34 -9.63
N LEU A 73 1.00 -1.07 -10.01
CA LEU A 73 1.35 -0.57 -11.34
C LEU A 73 1.04 -1.62 -12.40
N HIS A 74 1.39 -2.89 -12.19
CA HIS A 74 1.09 -3.94 -13.14
C HIS A 74 -0.44 -4.10 -13.34
N GLN A 75 -1.23 -4.08 -12.26
CA GLN A 75 -2.70 -4.07 -12.36
C GLN A 75 -3.25 -2.83 -13.07
N ALA A 76 -2.56 -1.70 -12.98
CA ALA A 76 -2.95 -0.46 -13.64
C ALA A 76 -2.59 -0.42 -15.12
N ILE A 77 -1.35 -0.78 -15.49
CA ILE A 77 -0.78 -0.47 -16.82
C ILE A 77 -0.13 -1.67 -17.51
N GLY A 78 -0.15 -2.87 -16.91
CA GLY A 78 0.33 -4.11 -17.51
C GLY A 78 1.73 -3.99 -18.12
N ASP A 79 1.82 -4.27 -19.42
CA ASP A 79 3.06 -4.31 -20.21
C ASP A 79 3.81 -2.98 -20.31
N GLN A 80 3.19 -1.86 -19.92
CA GLN A 80 3.88 -0.56 -19.83
C GLN A 80 4.88 -0.51 -18.67
N LEU A 81 4.78 -1.43 -17.70
CA LEU A 81 5.67 -1.52 -16.55
C LEU A 81 6.89 -2.39 -16.87
N THR A 82 8.08 -1.80 -16.74
CA THR A 82 9.35 -2.53 -16.71
C THR A 82 9.92 -2.51 -15.30
N CYS A 83 10.08 -3.68 -14.69
CA CYS A 83 10.74 -3.82 -13.39
C CYS A 83 12.23 -4.15 -13.57
N VAL A 84 13.08 -3.48 -12.80
CA VAL A 84 14.52 -3.74 -12.74
C VAL A 84 14.87 -4.14 -11.32
N PHE A 85 15.28 -5.40 -11.16
CA PHE A 85 15.83 -5.91 -9.92
C PHE A 85 17.36 -5.89 -9.99
N VAL A 86 18.03 -5.40 -8.93
CA VAL A 86 19.50 -5.34 -8.85
C VAL A 86 19.95 -6.10 -7.63
N ASP A 87 20.52 -7.28 -7.85
CA ASP A 87 21.29 -7.98 -6.82
C ASP A 87 22.69 -7.36 -6.72
N ASN A 88 22.97 -6.74 -5.58
CA ASN A 88 24.24 -6.10 -5.29
C ASN A 88 25.23 -7.03 -4.54
N GLY A 89 24.86 -8.30 -4.32
CA GLY A 89 25.64 -9.28 -3.57
C GLY A 89 25.54 -9.15 -2.04
N LEU A 90 24.66 -8.30 -1.52
CA LEU A 90 24.45 -8.05 -0.08
C LEU A 90 23.02 -8.41 0.39
N LEU A 91 22.26 -9.13 -0.44
CA LEU A 91 20.94 -9.60 -0.09
C LEU A 91 21.00 -10.80 0.86
N ARG A 92 19.89 -11.09 1.53
CA ARG A 92 19.76 -12.29 2.36
C ARG A 92 19.77 -13.54 1.49
N LEU A 93 20.07 -14.68 2.11
CA LEU A 93 20.04 -15.98 1.44
C LEU A 93 18.71 -16.16 0.70
N ASN A 94 18.78 -16.41 -0.61
CA ASN A 94 17.66 -16.65 -1.53
C ASN A 94 16.69 -15.47 -1.76
N GLU A 95 16.97 -14.28 -1.21
CA GLU A 95 16.07 -13.13 -1.35
C GLU A 95 15.87 -12.72 -2.81
N GLY A 96 16.92 -12.79 -3.65
CA GLY A 96 16.79 -12.52 -5.08
C GLY A 96 15.91 -13.54 -5.81
N ASP A 97 16.06 -14.82 -5.49
CA ASP A 97 15.26 -15.89 -6.11
C ASP A 97 13.78 -15.78 -5.72
N GLU A 98 13.49 -15.50 -4.44
CA GLU A 98 12.13 -15.31 -3.94
C GLU A 98 11.43 -14.11 -4.61
N VAL A 99 12.15 -13.00 -4.77
CA VAL A 99 11.66 -11.81 -5.47
C VAL A 99 11.36 -12.15 -6.93
N MET A 100 12.34 -12.72 -7.64
CA MET A 100 12.17 -13.06 -9.05
C MET A 100 11.04 -14.06 -9.28
N GLN A 101 10.92 -15.07 -8.42
CA GLN A 101 9.82 -16.04 -8.51
C GLN A 101 8.46 -15.39 -8.28
N THR A 102 8.35 -14.51 -7.26
CA THR A 102 7.10 -13.80 -6.97
C THR A 102 6.66 -12.94 -8.16
N PHE A 103 7.60 -12.26 -8.82
CA PHE A 103 7.28 -11.38 -9.95
C PHE A 103 7.14 -12.09 -11.29
N ALA A 104 7.88 -13.17 -11.54
CA ALA A 104 7.78 -13.93 -12.79
C ALA A 104 6.55 -14.86 -12.83
N ASP A 105 6.13 -15.40 -11.68
CA ASP A 105 5.01 -16.35 -11.63
C ASP A 105 3.64 -15.66 -11.45
N ASN A 106 3.59 -14.42 -10.93
CA ASN A 106 2.35 -13.73 -10.55
C ASN A 106 2.08 -12.41 -11.32
N MET A 107 2.90 -12.07 -12.32
CA MET A 107 2.66 -10.99 -13.29
C MET A 107 2.56 -11.57 -14.69
#